data_AF-A0A966BF28-F1
#
_entry.id   AF-A0A966BF28-F1
#
_cell.length_a   1.000
_cell.length_b   1.000
_cell.length_c   1.000
_cell.angle_alpha   90.00
_cell.angle_beta   90.00
_cell.angle_gamma   90.00
#
_symmetry.space_group_name_H-M   'P 1'
#
loop_
_entity.id
_entity.type
_entity.pdbx_description
1 polymer ?
#
loop_
_entity_poly.entity_id
_entity_poly.type
_entity_poly.pdbx_seq_one_letter_code
_entity_poly.pdbx_strand_id
1 'polypeptide(L)'
;MRKYLLVVIVTICVSCGGESAGDAVSVASLTESVTAGEANDIATSALVEEEVSYEEAQLNMAACMRKEYSTWPDPDFSTATGYSPSSLADLGLDISGTDFQEVLDSCRANELQGVVGQQLGQSPEERAETEDGVLELFTCVRETPGFEDLPDPNFSQNGLRAMRSIFVEGGFDLTEFQLEAQKCIEEGRGTLVQGGVGR
;
A
#
# COMPACT_ATOMS: atom_id res chain seq x y z
N MET A 1 4.73 -5.76 -61.80
CA MET A 1 4.42 -4.41 -62.33
C MET A 1 3.18 -3.87 -61.62
N ARG A 2 3.33 -2.70 -60.96
CA ARG A 2 2.29 -1.70 -60.64
C ARG A 2 0.89 -2.21 -60.24
N LYS A 3 0.48 -1.96 -58.99
CA LYS A 3 -0.41 -0.84 -58.63
C LYS A 3 -0.89 -0.92 -57.16
N TYR A 4 -0.48 0.09 -56.40
CA TYR A 4 -1.17 0.81 -55.32
C TYR A 4 -2.25 0.08 -54.51
N LEU A 5 -1.95 -0.19 -53.23
CA LEU A 5 -2.98 -0.29 -52.20
C LEU A 5 -3.05 1.05 -51.48
N LEU A 6 -4.01 1.88 -51.87
CA LEU A 6 -4.41 3.12 -51.20
C LEU A 6 -5.63 2.83 -50.31
N VAL A 7 -5.46 3.11 -49.01
CA VAL A 7 -6.39 3.78 -48.07
C VAL A 7 -7.82 3.24 -47.89
N VAL A 8 -8.19 2.90 -46.65
CA VAL A 8 -9.44 3.36 -46.03
C VAL A 8 -9.17 3.71 -44.55
N ILE A 9 -9.13 5.01 -44.27
CA ILE A 9 -9.21 5.61 -42.93
C ILE A 9 -10.69 5.61 -42.55
N VAL A 10 -11.06 4.97 -41.43
CA VAL A 10 -12.41 5.08 -40.86
C VAL A 10 -12.39 6.18 -39.81
N THR A 11 -12.79 7.37 -40.27
CA THR A 11 -13.12 8.55 -39.49
C THR A 11 -14.48 8.35 -38.82
N ILE A 12 -14.56 8.40 -37.49
CA ILE A 12 -15.85 8.44 -36.78
C ILE A 12 -16.18 9.90 -36.48
N CYS A 13 -17.37 10.32 -36.92
CA CYS A 13 -17.83 11.69 -37.01
C CYS A 13 -17.94 12.41 -35.66
N VAL A 14 -17.29 13.58 -35.56
CA VAL A 14 -17.73 14.68 -34.69
C VAL A 14 -19.04 15.21 -35.26
N SER A 15 -20.12 15.09 -34.49
CA SER A 15 -21.37 15.81 -34.77
C SER A 15 -21.42 17.02 -33.85
N CYS A 16 -21.08 18.18 -34.42
CA CYS A 16 -21.32 19.50 -33.87
C CYS A 16 -22.54 20.10 -34.58
N GLY A 17 -23.48 20.63 -33.81
CA GLY A 17 -24.59 21.47 -34.26
C GLY A 17 -25.29 22.02 -33.02
N GLY A 18 -25.52 23.31 -32.82
CA GLY A 18 -25.33 24.47 -33.69
C GLY A 18 -25.36 25.77 -32.86
N GLU A 19 -25.27 26.87 -33.58
CA GLU A 19 -24.90 28.24 -33.22
C GLU A 19 -25.98 29.17 -32.62
N SER A 20 -25.49 30.14 -31.82
CA SER A 20 -25.91 31.54 -31.59
C SER A 20 -27.38 31.93 -31.36
N ALA A 21 -27.66 32.52 -30.18
CA ALA A 21 -28.11 33.92 -29.99
C ALA A 21 -28.53 34.13 -28.53
N GLY A 22 -28.18 35.29 -27.96
CA GLY A 22 -28.18 35.53 -26.52
C GLY A 22 -29.54 35.52 -25.81
N ASP A 23 -29.46 35.36 -24.49
CA ASP A 23 -30.42 35.92 -23.54
C ASP A 23 -29.70 36.10 -22.21
N ALA A 24 -29.74 37.33 -21.68
CA ALA A 24 -29.20 37.67 -20.39
C ALA A 24 -30.19 37.18 -19.31
N VAL A 25 -29.86 36.11 -18.58
CA VAL A 25 -30.62 35.74 -17.37
C VAL A 25 -29.68 35.26 -16.26
N SER A 26 -29.55 36.15 -15.26
CA SER A 26 -29.37 35.90 -13.83
C SER A 26 -28.23 35.00 -13.36
N VAL A 27 -27.08 35.63 -13.10
CA VAL A 27 -26.26 35.26 -11.94
C VAL A 27 -27.03 35.66 -10.68
N ALA A 28 -27.76 34.71 -10.09
CA ALA A 28 -28.32 34.89 -8.76
C ALA A 28 -27.16 34.89 -7.76
N SER A 29 -26.68 36.09 -7.44
CA SER A 29 -25.86 36.35 -6.26
C SER A 29 -26.71 36.02 -5.04
N LEU A 30 -26.47 34.86 -4.42
CA LEU A 30 -27.01 34.54 -3.11
C LEU A 30 -26.26 35.37 -2.08
N THR A 31 -26.76 36.58 -1.88
CA THR A 31 -26.54 37.39 -0.69
C THR A 31 -27.77 37.25 0.19
N GLU A 32 -27.79 36.22 1.03
CA GLU A 32 -28.62 36.17 2.24
C GLU A 32 -27.69 35.73 3.38
N SER A 33 -27.19 36.69 4.16
CA SER A 33 -27.84 37.23 5.35
C SER A 33 -27.75 36.25 6.52
N VAL A 34 -26.80 36.56 7.39
CA VAL A 34 -26.61 35.99 8.73
C VAL A 34 -27.96 35.82 9.42
N THR A 35 -28.37 34.56 9.59
CA THR A 35 -29.28 34.16 10.65
C THR A 35 -28.63 32.98 11.36
N ALA A 36 -28.34 33.20 12.65
CA ALA A 36 -27.85 32.19 13.55
C ALA A 36 -28.90 31.08 13.70
N GLY A 37 -28.47 29.84 13.50
CA GLY A 37 -29.24 28.64 13.77
C GLY A 37 -28.40 27.43 13.43
N GLU A 38 -28.05 26.65 14.45
CA GLU A 38 -27.23 25.45 14.36
C GLU A 38 -27.55 24.56 13.16
N ALA A 39 -26.60 24.43 12.24
CA ALA A 39 -26.43 23.26 11.39
C ALA A 39 -24.92 23.05 11.25
N ASN A 40 -24.44 21.98 11.89
CA ASN A 40 -23.08 21.51 11.82
C ASN A 40 -22.81 21.00 10.40
N ASP A 41 -22.52 21.91 9.49
CA ASP A 41 -22.03 21.63 8.14
C ASP A 41 -20.59 21.15 8.28
N ILE A 42 -20.46 19.87 8.67
CA ILE A 42 -19.22 19.11 8.48
C ILE A 42 -19.09 19.02 6.96
N ALA A 43 -18.38 19.98 6.39
CA ALA A 43 -17.67 19.80 5.15
C ALA A 43 -16.74 18.61 5.36
N THR A 44 -17.27 17.40 5.14
CA THR A 44 -16.48 16.23 4.79
C THR A 44 -15.78 16.61 3.51
N SER A 45 -14.62 17.25 3.67
CA SER A 45 -13.54 17.12 2.71
C SER A 45 -13.41 15.61 2.54
N ALA A 46 -13.84 15.12 1.38
CA ALA A 46 -13.33 13.87 0.88
C ALA A 46 -11.82 14.05 0.86
N LEU A 47 -11.17 13.59 1.93
CA LEU A 47 -9.74 13.35 1.96
C LEU A 47 -9.55 12.32 0.86
N VAL A 48 -9.24 12.81 -0.34
CA VAL A 48 -8.46 12.03 -1.27
C VAL A 48 -7.17 11.80 -0.49
N GLU A 49 -7.07 10.65 0.19
CA GLU A 49 -5.79 10.19 0.68
C GLU A 49 -4.93 10.06 -0.58
N GLU A 50 -4.11 11.08 -0.82
CA GLU A 50 -3.13 11.04 -1.89
C GLU A 50 -2.24 9.84 -1.57
N GLU A 51 -2.34 8.78 -2.37
CA GLU A 51 -1.55 7.58 -2.16
C GLU A 51 -0.08 7.98 -2.23
N VAL A 52 0.57 7.98 -1.07
CA VAL A 52 2.00 8.28 -0.97
C VAL A 52 2.73 7.19 -1.76
N SER A 53 3.56 7.61 -2.71
CA SER A 53 4.41 6.67 -3.44
C SER A 53 5.41 6.00 -2.50
N TYR A 54 5.84 4.79 -2.83
CA TYR A 54 6.89 4.09 -2.07
C TYR A 54 8.17 4.94 -1.92
N GLU A 55 8.55 5.69 -2.94
CA GLU A 55 9.70 6.59 -2.89
C GLU A 55 9.49 7.75 -1.89
N GLU A 56 8.31 8.36 -1.90
CA GLU A 56 7.97 9.45 -0.99
C GLU A 56 7.86 8.97 0.46
N ALA A 57 7.27 7.80 0.67
CA ALA A 57 7.22 7.12 1.95
C ALA A 57 8.62 6.82 2.52
N GLN A 58 9.58 6.44 1.68
CA GLN A 58 10.97 6.26 2.11
C GLN A 58 11.66 7.58 2.47
N LEU A 59 11.35 8.69 1.78
CA LEU A 59 11.83 10.03 2.17
C LEU A 59 11.23 10.47 3.52
N ASN A 60 9.94 10.21 3.74
CA ASN A 60 9.27 10.49 5.01
C ASN A 60 9.87 9.67 6.15
N MET A 61 10.17 8.39 5.92
CA MET A 61 10.90 7.55 6.87
C MET A 61 12.29 8.13 7.19
N ALA A 62 13.05 8.60 6.19
CA ALA A 62 14.35 9.24 6.42
C ALA A 62 14.21 10.52 7.25
N ALA A 63 13.18 11.33 6.99
CA ALA A 63 12.87 12.51 7.78
C ALA A 63 12.47 12.17 9.23
N CYS A 64 11.73 11.08 9.45
CA CYS A 64 11.40 10.56 10.77
C CYS A 64 12.67 10.15 11.53
N MET A 65 13.58 9.39 10.90
CA MET A 65 14.86 9.00 11.50
C MET A 65 15.71 10.20 11.89
N ARG A 66 15.74 11.25 11.06
CA ARG A 66 16.50 12.48 11.35
C ARG A 66 16.05 13.25 12.58
N LYS A 67 14.87 12.98 13.14
CA LYS A 67 14.42 13.57 14.41
C LYS A 67 15.32 13.17 15.57
N GLU A 68 15.75 11.90 15.60
CA GLU A 68 16.64 11.35 16.64
C GLU A 68 18.08 11.17 16.13
N TYR A 69 18.26 10.88 14.85
CA TYR A 69 19.55 10.62 14.19
C TYR A 69 19.78 11.61 13.05
N SER A 70 20.18 12.83 13.40
CA SER A 70 20.30 13.97 12.46
C SER A 70 21.20 13.71 11.24
N THR A 71 22.14 12.77 11.33
CA THR A 71 23.03 12.36 10.24
C THR A 71 22.43 11.30 9.30
N TRP A 72 21.19 10.86 9.54
CA TRP A 72 20.53 9.83 8.74
C TRP A 72 20.34 10.29 7.28
N PRO A 73 20.88 9.55 6.29
CA PRO A 73 20.86 9.95 4.89
C PRO A 73 19.48 9.75 4.27
N ASP A 74 19.26 10.39 3.13
CA ASP A 74 18.13 10.03 2.26
C ASP A 74 18.40 8.70 1.54
N PRO A 75 17.35 7.95 1.17
CA PRO A 75 17.47 6.72 0.40
C PRO A 75 18.01 6.96 -1.02
N ASP A 76 18.87 6.07 -1.48
CA ASP A 76 19.30 5.91 -2.86
C ASP A 76 18.36 4.94 -3.60
N PHE A 77 17.46 5.52 -4.40
CA PHE A 77 16.49 4.79 -5.22
C PHE A 77 17.10 3.99 -6.37
N SER A 78 18.40 4.12 -6.64
CA SER A 78 19.09 3.23 -7.58
C SER A 78 19.36 1.83 -6.97
N THR A 79 19.18 1.68 -5.66
CA THR A 79 19.36 0.43 -4.93
C THR A 79 18.01 -0.15 -4.51
N ALA A 80 17.88 -1.48 -4.52
CA ALA A 80 16.63 -2.15 -4.17
C ALA A 80 16.19 -1.91 -2.70
N THR A 81 17.11 -1.58 -1.80
CA THR A 81 16.87 -1.39 -0.37
C THR A 81 16.83 0.08 0.05
N GLY A 82 17.07 1.02 -0.86
CA GLY A 82 17.21 2.45 -0.56
C GLY A 82 18.49 2.80 0.22
N TYR A 83 19.08 1.88 0.98
CA TYR A 83 20.27 2.13 1.79
C TYR A 83 21.33 1.06 1.53
N SER A 84 22.59 1.50 1.36
CA SER A 84 23.73 0.59 1.28
C SER A 84 24.32 0.34 2.68
N PRO A 85 24.77 -0.88 3.01
CA PRO A 85 25.44 -1.15 4.27
C PRO A 85 26.67 -0.26 4.51
N SER A 86 27.40 0.06 3.44
CA SER A 86 28.56 0.96 3.49
C SER A 86 28.17 2.40 3.85
N SER A 87 27.10 2.94 3.25
CA SER A 87 26.65 4.31 3.54
C SER A 87 26.14 4.48 4.96
N LEU A 88 25.66 3.41 5.60
CA LEU A 88 25.22 3.42 6.99
C LEU A 88 26.37 3.22 7.98
N ALA A 89 27.36 2.40 7.63
CA ALA A 89 28.52 2.12 8.50
C ALA A 89 29.37 3.37 8.79
N ASP A 90 29.45 4.29 7.84
CA ASP A 90 30.27 5.51 7.97
C ASP A 90 29.64 6.59 8.88
N LEU A 91 28.40 6.40 9.34
CA LEU A 91 27.66 7.40 10.12
C LEU A 91 28.02 7.43 11.61
N GLY A 92 28.83 6.45 12.08
CA GLY A 92 29.19 6.34 13.50
C GLY A 92 28.00 6.10 14.43
N LEU A 93 26.87 5.65 13.88
CA LEU A 93 25.66 5.31 14.62
C LEU A 93 25.77 3.90 15.20
N ASP A 94 25.30 3.70 16.43
CA ASP A 94 25.10 2.36 16.97
C ASP A 94 23.82 1.75 16.40
N ILE A 95 23.91 1.27 15.16
CA ILE A 95 22.80 0.63 14.44
C ILE A 95 22.34 -0.68 15.12
N SER A 96 23.14 -1.24 16.03
CA SER A 96 22.79 -2.43 16.82
C SER A 96 22.12 -2.11 18.15
N GLY A 97 22.11 -0.83 18.54
CA GLY A 97 21.49 -0.37 19.78
C GLY A 97 19.98 -0.59 19.78
N THR A 98 19.43 -0.96 20.93
CA THR A 98 17.99 -1.15 21.13
C THR A 98 17.21 0.11 20.76
N ASP A 99 17.68 1.27 21.20
CA ASP A 99 17.03 2.56 20.98
C ASP A 99 16.98 2.90 19.48
N PHE A 100 18.05 2.59 18.74
CA PHE A 100 18.09 2.78 17.29
C PHE A 100 17.07 1.89 16.59
N GLN A 101 16.99 0.62 16.98
CA GLN A 101 16.02 -0.31 16.41
C GLN A 101 14.58 0.13 16.71
N GLU A 102 14.28 0.58 17.93
CA GLU A 102 12.95 1.09 18.28
C GLU A 102 12.54 2.31 17.45
N VAL A 103 13.44 3.28 17.27
CA VAL A 103 13.17 4.46 16.42
C VAL A 103 12.98 4.04 14.96
N LEU A 104 13.85 3.19 14.43
CA LEU A 104 13.75 2.67 13.07
C LEU A 104 12.43 1.94 12.85
N ASP A 105 12.03 1.13 13.82
CA ASP A 105 10.80 0.36 13.78
C ASP A 105 9.56 1.24 13.82
N SER A 106 9.57 2.27 14.67
CA SER A 106 8.50 3.26 14.74
C SER A 106 8.37 4.04 13.43
N CYS A 107 9.48 4.55 12.88
CA CYS A 107 9.48 5.28 11.62
C CYS A 107 9.02 4.40 10.44
N ARG A 108 9.43 3.13 10.39
CA ARG A 108 8.95 2.19 9.36
C ARG A 108 7.46 1.91 9.46
N ALA A 109 6.97 1.69 10.68
CA ALA A 109 5.55 1.42 10.91
C ALA A 109 4.68 2.62 10.52
N ASN A 110 5.13 3.84 10.76
CA ASN A 110 4.35 5.04 10.44
C ASN A 110 4.42 5.42 8.96
N GLU A 111 5.61 5.36 8.35
CA GLU A 111 5.84 5.98 7.04
C GLU A 111 5.78 4.98 5.88
N LEU A 112 6.12 3.70 6.10
CA LEU A 112 6.12 2.67 5.05
C LEU A 112 4.88 1.78 5.06
N GLN A 113 3.99 1.95 6.02
CA GLN A 113 2.75 1.17 6.07
C GLN A 113 1.91 1.43 4.81
N GLY A 114 1.40 0.37 4.20
CA GLY A 114 0.53 0.51 3.03
C GLY A 114 1.24 0.80 1.71
N VAL A 115 2.56 1.01 1.68
CA VAL A 115 3.31 1.22 0.42
C VAL A 115 4.27 0.08 0.08
N VAL A 116 4.59 -0.82 1.02
CA VAL A 116 5.52 -1.95 0.77
C VAL A 116 5.06 -2.84 -0.39
N GLY A 117 3.74 -3.01 -0.58
CA GLY A 117 3.22 -3.78 -1.72
C GLY A 117 3.41 -3.08 -3.07
N GLN A 118 3.52 -1.74 -3.11
CA GLN A 118 3.83 -1.00 -4.34
C GLN A 118 5.25 -1.34 -4.83
N GLN A 119 6.21 -1.58 -3.93
CA GLN A 119 7.56 -2.03 -4.29
C GLN A 119 7.55 -3.37 -5.06
N LEU A 120 6.56 -4.23 -4.78
CA LEU A 120 6.36 -5.50 -5.47
C LEU A 120 5.56 -5.35 -6.77
N GLY A 121 5.18 -4.13 -7.14
CA GLY A 121 4.36 -3.83 -8.31
C GLY A 121 2.90 -4.28 -8.17
N GLN A 122 2.45 -4.61 -6.96
CA GLN A 122 1.07 -5.06 -6.73
C GLN A 122 0.13 -3.86 -6.72
N SER A 123 -0.98 -3.96 -7.45
CA SER A 123 -2.09 -3.01 -7.32
C SER A 123 -2.74 -3.13 -5.93
N PRO A 124 -3.49 -2.10 -5.49
CA PRO A 124 -4.31 -2.20 -4.28
C PRO A 124 -5.27 -3.39 -4.28
N GLU A 125 -5.84 -3.77 -5.43
CA GLU A 125 -6.69 -4.96 -5.56
C GLU A 125 -5.90 -6.26 -5.40
N GLU A 126 -4.73 -6.40 -6.04
CA GLU A 126 -3.90 -7.60 -5.90
C GLU A 126 -3.43 -7.81 -4.46
N ARG A 127 -3.22 -6.72 -3.74
CA ARG A 127 -2.93 -6.75 -2.30
C ARG A 127 -4.11 -7.23 -1.48
N ALA A 128 -5.30 -6.69 -1.73
CA ALA A 128 -6.50 -7.11 -1.01
C ALA A 128 -6.77 -8.61 -1.23
N GLU A 129 -6.62 -9.10 -2.47
CA GLU A 129 -6.72 -10.53 -2.78
C GLU A 129 -5.65 -11.37 -2.04
N THR A 130 -4.43 -10.86 -1.92
CA THR A 130 -3.36 -11.52 -1.17
C THR A 130 -3.67 -11.56 0.34
N GLU A 131 -4.14 -10.45 0.90
CA GLU A 131 -4.52 -10.35 2.32
C GLU A 131 -5.69 -11.30 2.62
N ASP A 132 -6.71 -11.35 1.76
CA ASP A 132 -7.84 -12.28 1.86
C ASP A 132 -7.38 -13.75 1.77
N GLY A 133 -6.49 -14.08 0.83
CA GLY A 133 -5.91 -15.41 0.71
C GLY A 133 -5.13 -15.82 1.96
N VAL A 134 -4.36 -14.90 2.55
CA VAL A 134 -3.66 -15.18 3.81
C VAL A 134 -4.64 -15.42 4.96
N LEU A 135 -5.72 -14.64 5.07
CA LEU A 135 -6.75 -14.85 6.10
C LEU A 135 -7.47 -16.20 5.94
N GLU A 136 -7.74 -16.61 4.70
CA GLU A 136 -8.32 -17.91 4.40
C GLU A 136 -7.38 -19.06 4.80
N LEU A 137 -6.09 -18.91 4.52
CA LEU A 137 -5.06 -19.87 4.91
C LEU A 137 -5.01 -20.04 6.44
N PHE A 138 -4.99 -18.94 7.19
CA PHE A 138 -4.98 -18.98 8.67
C PHE A 138 -6.26 -19.60 9.23
N THR A 139 -7.40 -19.34 8.59
CA THR A 139 -8.67 -20.00 8.95
C THR A 139 -8.61 -21.51 8.74
N CYS A 140 -8.01 -21.97 7.64
CA CYS A 140 -7.83 -23.39 7.38
C CYS A 140 -6.89 -24.04 8.40
N VAL A 141 -5.73 -23.42 8.69
CA VAL A 141 -4.76 -23.97 9.64
C VAL A 141 -5.34 -24.05 11.06
N ARG A 142 -6.21 -23.11 11.46
CA ARG A 142 -6.95 -23.17 12.73
C ARG A 142 -7.83 -24.42 12.88
N GLU A 143 -8.21 -25.09 11.79
CA GLU A 143 -8.97 -26.35 11.84
C GLU A 143 -8.10 -27.55 12.27
N THR A 144 -6.76 -27.39 12.27
CA THR A 144 -5.82 -28.42 12.71
C THR A 144 -5.55 -28.32 14.22
N PRO A 145 -5.53 -29.46 14.95
CA PRO A 145 -5.16 -29.47 16.37
C PRO A 145 -3.80 -28.84 16.63
N GLY A 146 -3.70 -27.97 17.64
CA GLY A 146 -2.48 -27.24 17.98
C GLY A 146 -2.37 -25.84 17.37
N PHE A 147 -3.25 -25.49 16.43
CA PHE A 147 -3.35 -24.15 15.85
C PHE A 147 -4.71 -23.48 16.09
N GLU A 148 -5.58 -24.06 16.92
CA GLU A 148 -6.96 -23.59 17.16
C GLU A 148 -7.02 -22.12 17.62
N ASP A 149 -6.05 -21.72 18.44
CA ASP A 149 -5.93 -20.36 18.99
C ASP A 149 -5.02 -19.45 18.14
N LEU A 150 -4.65 -19.84 16.91
CA LEU A 150 -3.80 -19.04 16.02
C LEU A 150 -4.53 -17.75 15.61
N PRO A 151 -4.07 -16.56 16.05
CA PRO A 151 -4.72 -15.31 15.70
C PRO A 151 -4.48 -14.94 14.23
N ASP A 152 -5.41 -14.20 13.66
CA ASP A 152 -5.26 -13.69 12.29
C ASP A 152 -4.13 -12.63 12.21
N PRO A 153 -3.40 -12.57 11.10
CA PRO A 153 -2.32 -11.60 10.90
C PRO A 153 -2.85 -10.17 10.82
N ASN A 154 -2.09 -9.25 11.41
CA ASN A 154 -2.34 -7.82 11.29
C ASN A 154 -1.48 -7.25 10.15
N PHE A 155 -2.13 -6.81 9.06
CA PHE A 155 -1.44 -6.27 7.88
C PHE A 155 -1.09 -4.77 8.00
N SER A 156 -1.67 -4.05 8.96
CA SER A 156 -1.43 -2.62 9.14
C SER A 156 -0.13 -2.35 9.89
N GLN A 157 0.19 -3.09 10.96
CA GLN A 157 1.38 -2.83 11.76
C GLN A 157 2.59 -3.62 11.28
N ASN A 158 3.32 -3.09 10.29
CA ASN A 158 4.60 -3.64 9.82
C ASN A 158 4.51 -5.17 9.65
N GLY A 159 3.63 -5.61 8.74
CA GLY A 159 2.97 -6.93 8.76
C GLY A 159 3.89 -8.16 8.93
N LEU A 160 5.16 -8.09 8.52
CA LEU A 160 6.14 -9.16 8.77
C LEU A 160 6.53 -9.30 10.25
N ARG A 161 6.63 -8.19 11.00
CA ARG A 161 6.87 -8.23 12.45
C ARG A 161 5.63 -8.74 13.17
N ALA A 162 4.45 -8.23 12.83
CA ALA A 162 3.20 -8.68 13.44
C ALA A 162 2.96 -10.18 13.18
N MET A 163 3.26 -10.68 11.99
CA MET A 163 3.25 -12.11 11.73
C MET A 163 4.28 -12.87 12.57
N ARG A 164 5.52 -12.38 12.68
CA ARG A 164 6.54 -13.04 13.50
C ARG A 164 6.13 -13.11 14.97
N SER A 165 5.54 -12.05 15.54
CA SER A 165 5.13 -12.05 16.96
C SER A 165 4.05 -13.09 17.23
N ILE A 166 3.14 -13.36 16.29
CA ILE A 166 2.13 -14.43 16.43
C ILE A 166 2.79 -15.77 16.75
N PHE A 167 3.82 -16.16 16.01
CA PHE A 167 4.50 -17.44 16.22
C PHE A 167 5.42 -17.45 17.43
N VAL A 168 6.19 -16.37 17.65
CA VAL A 168 7.15 -16.28 18.75
C VAL A 168 6.44 -16.19 20.11
N GLU A 169 5.40 -15.37 20.22
CA GLU A 169 4.67 -15.15 21.47
C GLU A 169 3.58 -16.20 21.69
N GLY A 170 2.94 -16.66 20.61
CA GLY A 170 1.92 -17.71 20.65
C GLY A 170 2.46 -19.12 20.87
N GLY A 171 3.77 -19.33 20.76
CA GLY A 171 4.40 -20.64 20.99
C GLY A 171 4.07 -21.68 19.92
N PHE A 172 3.70 -21.24 18.72
CA PHE A 172 3.36 -22.11 17.59
C PHE A 172 4.63 -22.63 16.90
N ASP A 173 4.66 -23.92 16.56
CA ASP A 173 5.78 -24.49 15.79
C ASP A 173 5.69 -24.07 14.32
N LEU A 174 6.71 -23.36 13.84
CA LEU A 174 6.76 -22.87 12.46
C LEU A 174 6.84 -24.00 11.43
N THR A 175 7.45 -25.13 11.78
CA THR A 175 7.59 -26.28 10.88
C THR A 175 6.24 -26.97 10.71
N GLU A 176 5.52 -27.18 11.82
CA GLU A 176 4.16 -27.74 11.77
C GLU A 176 3.21 -26.79 11.05
N PHE A 177 3.31 -25.48 11.31
CA PHE A 177 2.51 -24.48 10.60
C PHE A 177 2.72 -24.57 9.09
N GLN A 178 3.98 -24.62 8.64
CA GLN A 178 4.29 -24.74 7.21
C GLN A 178 3.71 -26.00 6.59
N LEU A 179 3.74 -27.12 7.31
CA LEU A 179 3.22 -28.39 6.83
C LEU A 179 1.69 -28.35 6.68
N GLU A 180 0.98 -27.78 7.66
CA GLU A 180 -0.48 -27.63 7.61
C GLU A 180 -0.92 -26.57 6.60
N ALA A 181 -0.21 -25.45 6.53
CA ALA A 181 -0.43 -24.42 5.53
C ALA A 181 -0.26 -24.98 4.11
N GLN A 182 0.73 -25.83 3.87
CA GLN A 182 0.92 -26.50 2.59
C GLN A 182 -0.30 -27.36 2.19
N LYS A 183 -0.89 -28.11 3.14
CA LYS A 183 -2.11 -28.89 2.90
C LYS A 183 -3.29 -27.99 2.54
N CYS A 184 -3.49 -26.92 3.30
CA CYS A 184 -4.54 -25.93 3.03
C CYS A 184 -4.42 -25.33 1.62
N ILE A 185 -3.20 -24.98 1.21
CA ILE A 185 -2.92 -24.47 -0.14
C ILE A 185 -3.22 -25.52 -1.22
N GLU A 186 -2.87 -26.79 -0.98
CA GLU A 186 -3.18 -27.91 -1.90
C GLU A 186 -4.70 -28.15 -2.03
N GLU A 187 -5.46 -27.87 -0.97
CA GLU A 187 -6.92 -27.88 -0.96
C GLU A 187 -7.55 -26.62 -1.59
N GLY A 188 -6.71 -25.66 -2.00
CA GLY A 188 -7.12 -24.42 -2.66
C GLY A 188 -7.47 -23.28 -1.71
N ARG A 189 -7.17 -23.40 -0.42
CA ARG A 189 -7.42 -22.38 0.61
C ARG A 189 -6.13 -21.59 0.83
N GLY A 190 -6.15 -20.31 0.46
CA GLY A 190 -4.95 -19.45 0.49
C GLY A 190 -4.27 -19.23 -0.85
N THR A 191 -5.07 -19.03 -1.91
CA THR A 191 -4.56 -18.54 -3.20
C THR A 191 -3.89 -17.19 -3.02
N LEU A 192 -2.55 -17.21 -2.93
CA LEU A 192 -1.73 -16.04 -3.14
C LEU A 192 -1.72 -15.76 -4.65
N VAL A 193 -1.97 -14.51 -5.05
CA VAL A 193 -1.96 -14.10 -6.46
C VAL A 193 -0.70 -14.67 -7.12
N GLN A 194 -0.89 -15.61 -8.06
CA GLN A 194 0.18 -16.05 -8.93
C GLN A 194 0.52 -14.86 -9.80
N GLY A 195 1.51 -14.07 -9.38
CA GLY A 195 2.13 -13.05 -10.22
C GLY A 195 2.37 -13.68 -11.59
N GLY A 196 1.67 -13.17 -12.59
CA GLY A 196 1.41 -13.89 -13.84
C GLY A 196 2.67 -14.48 -14.44
N VAL A 197 2.81 -15.80 -14.37
CA VAL A 197 3.63 -16.55 -15.31
C VAL A 197 2.79 -16.72 -16.58
N GLY A 198 2.57 -15.59 -17.26
CA GLY A 198 2.15 -15.56 -18.65
C GLY A 198 3.36 -15.90 -19.51
N ARG A 199 3.50 -17.19 -19.84
CA ARG A 199 4.34 -17.68 -20.94
C ARG A 199 3.87 -17.13 -22.28
#